data_AF-A0A081PIJ3-F1
#
_entry.id   AF-A0A081PIJ3-F1
#
_cell.length_a   1.000
_cell.length_b   1.000
_cell.length_c   1.000
_cell.angle_alpha   90.00
_cell.angle_beta   90.00
_cell.angle_gamma   90.00
#
_symmetry.space_group_name_H-M   'P 1'
#
loop_
_entity.id
_entity.type
_entity.pdbx_description
1 polymer ?
#
loop_
_entity_poly.entity_id
_entity_poly.type
_entity_poly.pdbx_seq_one_letter_code
_entity_poly.pdbx_strand_id
1 'polypeptide(L)'
;MKLTRVMWGIVLLFVGIVLLLENFNLIEFYWRNVWSFWPVFLIISGVNILFNKNKSETGNMISLGVLVIVLGFVFYKGQQVPAGRSWMDGRFSKDFDIDIDSDQDDNGNKESLTFSTPFVPADSAKKTVFNISGGGTSFSLDGETDSLVVANVEKRSGNFILQKESSDSVNTVIFKMKEKKGGWSINDGGNNVNLQMNKAPEWIVNMKMGAGEVKFDFSDYKVRRFGFDGGAASLDIRIGDLVPVTDVVVKTGVADVKLTVPEASGCRISTKTGLSAKDFPGFIKINNNSYETSNYSSSAKKVIIVLDGGLSNFEVSRY
;
A
#
# COMPACT_ATOMS: atom_id res chain seq x y z
N MET A 1 -54.10 -8.05 2.71
CA MET A 1 -52.77 -8.05 3.38
C MET A 1 -51.84 -7.12 2.61
N LYS A 2 -50.90 -6.40 3.25
CA LYS A 2 -49.93 -5.59 2.48
C LYS A 2 -49.11 -6.56 1.63
N LEU A 3 -49.26 -6.54 0.30
CA LEU A 3 -48.60 -7.46 -0.64
C LEU A 3 -47.09 -7.55 -0.40
N THR A 4 -46.48 -6.42 -0.04
CA THR A 4 -45.09 -6.32 0.37
C THR A 4 -44.73 -7.28 1.51
N ARG A 5 -45.58 -7.41 2.54
CA ARG A 5 -45.35 -8.34 3.66
C ARG A 5 -45.42 -9.80 3.22
N VAL A 6 -46.35 -10.14 2.31
CA VAL A 6 -46.48 -11.51 1.79
C VAL A 6 -45.27 -11.87 0.91
N MET A 7 -44.83 -10.97 0.04
CA MET A 7 -43.64 -11.19 -0.79
C MET A 7 -42.37 -11.37 0.04
N TRP A 8 -42.15 -10.51 1.06
CA TRP A 8 -41.02 -10.67 1.98
C TRP A 8 -41.09 -11.98 2.77
N GLY A 9 -42.29 -12.40 3.18
CA GLY A 9 -42.50 -13.69 3.83
C GLY A 9 -42.14 -14.87 2.93
N ILE A 10 -42.55 -14.84 1.65
CA ILE A 10 -42.23 -15.88 0.66
C ILE A 10 -40.72 -15.94 0.39
N VAL A 11 -40.06 -14.78 0.25
CA VAL A 11 -38.60 -14.72 0.03
C VAL A 11 -37.83 -15.27 1.24
N LEU A 12 -38.22 -14.90 2.46
CA LEU A 12 -37.59 -15.43 3.68
C LEU A 12 -37.80 -16.94 3.83
N LEU A 13 -39.02 -17.42 3.55
CA LEU A 13 -39.34 -18.84 3.58
C LEU A 13 -38.51 -19.61 2.54
N PHE A 14 -38.38 -19.07 1.33
CA PHE A 14 -37.54 -19.66 0.28
C PHE A 14 -36.07 -19.74 0.71
N VAL A 15 -35.47 -18.64 1.18
CA VAL A 15 -34.08 -18.61 1.66
C VAL A 15 -33.86 -19.62 2.78
N GLY A 16 -34.79 -19.71 3.74
CA GLY A 16 -34.72 -20.69 4.83
C GLY A 16 -34.77 -22.14 4.35
N ILE A 17 -35.63 -22.46 3.37
CA ILE A 17 -35.70 -23.81 2.78
C ILE A 17 -34.39 -24.16 2.07
N VAL A 18 -33.81 -23.22 1.31
CA VAL A 18 -32.54 -23.45 0.60
C VAL A 18 -31.40 -23.72 1.58
N LEU A 19 -31.26 -22.91 2.63
CA LEU A 19 -30.25 -23.10 3.67
C LEU A 19 -30.42 -24.44 4.41
N LEU A 20 -31.66 -24.86 4.66
CA LEU A 20 -31.95 -26.13 5.28
C LEU A 20 -31.53 -27.29 4.37
N LEU A 21 -31.89 -27.26 3.09
CA LEU A 21 -31.52 -28.29 2.11
C LEU A 21 -30.00 -28.40 1.91
N GLU A 22 -29.30 -27.26 1.94
CA GLU A 22 -27.82 -27.20 1.92
C GLU A 22 -27.23 -27.81 3.19
N ASN A 23 -27.78 -27.51 4.37
CA ASN A 23 -27.29 -28.06 5.64
C ASN A 23 -27.47 -29.59 5.75
N PHE A 24 -28.55 -30.13 5.19
CA PHE A 24 -28.76 -31.59 5.06
C PHE A 24 -27.94 -32.23 3.95
N ASN A 25 -27.08 -31.45 3.27
CA ASN A 25 -26.22 -31.90 2.16
C ASN A 25 -27.01 -32.53 1.01
N LEU A 26 -28.28 -32.12 0.84
CA LEU A 26 -29.18 -32.61 -0.22
C LEU A 26 -28.95 -31.89 -1.55
N ILE A 27 -28.48 -30.63 -1.48
CA ILE A 27 -28.14 -29.80 -2.64
C ILE A 27 -26.84 -29.03 -2.38
N GLU A 28 -26.03 -28.83 -3.42
CA GLU A 28 -24.94 -27.86 -3.39
C GLU A 28 -25.46 -26.52 -3.94
N PHE A 29 -25.50 -25.49 -3.10
CA PHE A 29 -26.10 -24.21 -3.47
C PHE A 29 -25.09 -23.06 -3.40
N TYR A 30 -24.84 -22.45 -4.55
CA TYR A 30 -23.86 -21.38 -4.70
C TYR A 30 -24.51 -20.00 -4.51
N TRP A 31 -24.56 -19.52 -3.27
CA TRP A 31 -25.13 -18.20 -2.91
C TRP A 31 -24.55 -17.02 -3.69
N ARG A 32 -23.28 -17.13 -4.12
CA ARG A 32 -22.62 -16.13 -4.96
C ARG A 32 -23.35 -15.90 -6.29
N ASN A 33 -23.88 -16.97 -6.90
CA ASN A 33 -24.59 -16.88 -8.18
C ASN A 33 -25.92 -16.14 -8.01
N VAL A 34 -26.60 -16.34 -6.87
CA VAL A 34 -27.86 -15.68 -6.54
C VAL A 34 -27.67 -14.18 -6.35
N TRP A 35 -26.56 -13.75 -5.73
CA TRP A 35 -26.26 -12.34 -5.50
C TRP A 35 -26.00 -11.54 -6.79
N SER A 36 -25.59 -12.20 -7.86
CA SER A 36 -25.48 -11.58 -9.19
C SER A 36 -26.84 -11.12 -9.75
N PHE A 37 -27.96 -11.64 -9.25
CA PHE A 37 -29.31 -11.31 -9.71
C PHE A 37 -29.98 -10.20 -8.89
N TRP A 38 -29.21 -9.38 -8.17
CA TRP A 38 -29.74 -8.24 -7.44
C TRP A 38 -30.64 -7.29 -8.28
N PRO A 39 -30.46 -7.07 -9.61
CA PRO A 39 -31.35 -6.20 -10.39
C PRO A 39 -32.77 -6.74 -10.49
N VAL A 40 -32.98 -8.03 -10.25
CA VAL A 40 -34.30 -8.65 -10.22
C VAL A 40 -35.15 -8.08 -9.09
N PHE A 41 -34.55 -7.72 -7.94
CA PHE A 41 -35.27 -7.02 -6.88
C PHE A 41 -35.76 -5.63 -7.33
N LEU A 42 -35.01 -4.94 -8.20
CA LEU A 42 -35.46 -3.69 -8.79
C LEU A 42 -36.61 -3.89 -9.76
N ILE A 43 -36.59 -4.97 -10.56
CA ILE A 43 -37.71 -5.33 -11.45
C ILE A 43 -38.96 -5.64 -10.63
N ILE A 44 -38.85 -6.46 -9.58
CA ILE A 44 -39.97 -6.78 -8.69
C ILE A 44 -40.51 -5.52 -8.01
N SER A 45 -39.63 -4.65 -7.53
CA SER A 45 -40.01 -3.37 -6.90
C SER A 45 -40.69 -2.43 -7.89
N GLY A 46 -40.20 -2.36 -9.13
CA GLY A 46 -40.79 -1.56 -10.20
C GLY A 46 -42.16 -2.05 -10.64
N VAL A 47 -42.32 -3.36 -10.81
CA VAL A 47 -43.61 -4.01 -11.11
C VAL A 47 -44.62 -3.74 -9.99
N ASN A 48 -44.21 -3.88 -8.73
CA ASN A 48 -45.08 -3.59 -7.59
C ASN A 48 -45.56 -2.12 -7.61
N ILE A 49 -44.66 -1.15 -7.86
CA ILE A 49 -45.04 0.28 -7.94
C ILE A 49 -46.03 0.54 -9.09
N LEU A 50 -45.84 -0.14 -10.22
CA LEU A 50 -46.65 0.07 -11.43
C LEU A 50 -48.09 -0.44 -11.26
N PHE A 51 -48.27 -1.60 -10.62
CA PHE A 51 -49.59 -2.21 -10.45
C PHE A 51 -50.29 -1.84 -9.14
N ASN A 52 -49.56 -1.42 -8.12
CA ASN A 52 -50.13 -0.98 -6.84
C ASN A 52 -50.88 0.38 -6.94
N LYS A 53 -50.79 1.06 -8.10
CA LYS A 53 -51.49 2.33 -8.33
C LYS A 53 -52.98 2.16 -8.64
N ASN A 54 -53.43 0.97 -9.10
CA ASN A 54 -54.79 0.77 -9.61
C ASN A 54 -55.71 -0.16 -8.77
N LYS A 55 -55.32 -0.55 -7.55
CA LYS A 55 -56.11 -1.45 -6.65
C LYS A 55 -56.71 -2.70 -7.32
N SER A 56 -56.15 -3.14 -8.45
CA SER A 56 -56.64 -4.30 -9.19
C SER A 56 -56.02 -5.56 -8.60
N GLU A 57 -56.86 -6.46 -8.08
CA GLU A 57 -56.43 -7.76 -7.53
C GLU A 57 -55.65 -8.59 -8.57
N THR A 58 -55.91 -8.37 -9.86
CA THR A 58 -55.22 -9.00 -10.98
C THR A 58 -53.73 -8.64 -11.04
N GLY A 59 -53.36 -7.39 -10.73
CA GLY A 59 -51.95 -6.96 -10.72
C GLY A 59 -51.13 -7.60 -9.59
N ASN A 60 -51.79 -7.90 -8.47
CA ASN A 60 -51.19 -8.60 -7.34
C ASN A 60 -50.93 -10.07 -7.68
N MET A 61 -51.84 -10.72 -8.40
CA MET A 61 -51.67 -12.12 -8.80
C MET A 61 -50.57 -12.28 -9.85
N ILE A 62 -50.47 -11.32 -10.78
CA ILE A 62 -49.40 -11.29 -11.80
C ILE A 62 -48.03 -11.07 -11.15
N SER A 63 -47.90 -10.09 -10.25
CA SER A 63 -46.62 -9.82 -9.56
C SER A 63 -46.17 -11.00 -8.68
N LEU A 64 -47.11 -11.70 -8.04
CA LEU A 64 -46.81 -12.90 -7.27
C LEU A 64 -46.40 -14.08 -8.16
N GLY A 65 -47.04 -14.25 -9.33
CA GLY A 65 -46.63 -15.23 -10.33
C GLY A 65 -45.22 -14.96 -10.86
N VAL A 66 -44.90 -13.70 -11.18
CA VAL A 66 -43.56 -13.28 -11.61
C VAL A 66 -42.53 -13.56 -10.51
N LEU A 67 -42.85 -13.28 -9.25
CA LEU A 67 -41.96 -13.58 -8.12
C LEU A 67 -41.63 -15.08 -8.03
N VAL A 68 -42.62 -15.96 -8.14
CA VAL A 68 -42.41 -17.41 -8.05
C VAL A 68 -41.57 -17.92 -9.22
N ILE A 69 -41.84 -17.46 -10.46
CA ILE A 69 -41.05 -17.82 -11.65
C ILE A 69 -39.60 -17.38 -11.47
N VAL A 70 -39.39 -16.16 -10.99
CA VAL A 70 -38.08 -15.60 -10.70
C VAL A 70 -37.35 -16.41 -9.64
N LEU A 71 -38.00 -16.76 -8.53
CA LEU A 71 -37.39 -17.55 -7.46
C LEU A 71 -37.02 -18.95 -7.96
N GLY A 72 -37.86 -19.57 -8.79
CA GLY A 72 -37.55 -20.85 -9.44
C GLY A 72 -36.34 -20.75 -10.38
N PHE A 73 -36.25 -19.67 -11.15
CA PHE A 73 -35.10 -19.41 -12.02
C PHE A 73 -33.81 -19.17 -11.23
N VAL A 74 -33.87 -18.38 -10.16
CA VAL A 74 -32.74 -18.13 -9.25
C VAL A 74 -32.30 -19.41 -8.55
N PHE A 75 -33.25 -20.24 -8.10
CA PHE A 75 -32.96 -21.55 -7.51
C PHE A 75 -32.20 -22.45 -8.48
N TYR A 76 -32.70 -22.55 -9.72
CA TYR A 76 -32.06 -23.34 -10.77
C TYR A 76 -30.64 -22.86 -11.09
N LYS A 77 -30.43 -21.54 -11.18
CA LYS A 77 -29.10 -20.94 -11.40
C LYS A 77 -28.19 -21.06 -10.18
N GLY A 78 -28.74 -21.11 -8.97
CA GLY A 78 -27.99 -21.30 -7.73
C GLY A 78 -27.44 -22.71 -7.55
N GLN A 79 -28.05 -23.72 -8.17
CA GLN A 79 -27.54 -25.10 -8.20
C GLN A 79 -26.50 -25.36 -9.29
N GLN A 80 -26.30 -24.43 -10.22
CA GLN A 80 -25.29 -24.58 -11.26
C GLN A 80 -23.91 -24.23 -10.71
N VAL A 81 -22.94 -25.12 -10.95
CA VAL A 81 -21.52 -24.85 -10.71
C VAL A 81 -21.17 -23.52 -11.40
N PRO A 82 -20.51 -22.57 -10.71
CA PRO A 82 -20.24 -21.25 -11.26
C PRO A 82 -19.43 -21.36 -12.56
N ALA A 83 -20.09 -21.18 -13.71
CA ALA A 83 -19.40 -20.82 -14.92
C ALA A 83 -18.80 -19.43 -14.67
N GLY A 84 -17.47 -19.33 -14.72
CA GLY A 84 -16.66 -18.20 -14.26
C GLY A 84 -16.82 -16.89 -15.04
N ARG A 85 -18.06 -16.41 -15.21
CA ARG A 85 -18.34 -15.08 -15.75
C ARG A 85 -19.70 -14.58 -15.28
N SER A 86 -19.68 -13.74 -14.25
CA SER A 86 -20.87 -13.00 -13.79
C SER A 86 -21.25 -11.95 -14.83
N TRP A 87 -22.54 -11.65 -15.01
CA TRP A 87 -23.01 -10.60 -15.93
C TRP A 87 -22.46 -9.21 -15.55
N MET A 88 -22.25 -8.91 -14.26
CA MET A 88 -21.60 -7.64 -13.84
C MET A 88 -20.14 -7.52 -14.31
N ASP A 89 -19.55 -8.60 -14.80
CA ASP A 89 -18.23 -8.60 -15.40
C ASP A 89 -18.24 -7.86 -16.75
N GLY A 90 -19.28 -8.00 -17.58
CA GLY A 90 -19.31 -7.45 -18.95
C GLY A 90 -19.43 -5.91 -19.11
N ARG A 91 -19.58 -5.14 -18.02
CA ARG A 91 -19.53 -3.67 -18.05
C ARG A 91 -18.49 -3.04 -17.10
N PHE A 92 -17.77 -3.87 -16.35
CA PHE A 92 -16.62 -3.45 -15.54
C PHE A 92 -15.30 -4.12 -15.98
N SER A 93 -15.34 -5.15 -16.84
CA SER A 93 -14.18 -5.84 -17.44
C SER A 93 -13.52 -5.09 -18.59
N LYS A 94 -13.42 -3.76 -18.48
CA LYS A 94 -12.35 -3.04 -19.19
C LYS A 94 -11.20 -2.63 -18.28
N ASP A 95 -11.29 -2.89 -16.97
CA ASP A 95 -10.26 -2.47 -16.02
C ASP A 95 -9.93 -3.47 -14.90
N PHE A 96 -10.43 -4.71 -14.87
CA PHE A 96 -10.03 -5.66 -13.82
C PHE A 96 -10.24 -7.13 -14.20
N ASP A 97 -9.26 -7.72 -14.89
CA ASP A 97 -9.11 -9.18 -15.00
C ASP A 97 -8.31 -9.68 -13.78
N ILE A 98 -8.92 -10.51 -12.94
CA ILE A 98 -8.19 -11.38 -12.00
C ILE A 98 -8.34 -12.80 -12.54
N ASP A 99 -7.39 -13.20 -13.39
CA ASP A 99 -7.13 -14.60 -13.67
C ASP A 99 -6.33 -15.18 -12.50
N ILE A 100 -6.98 -16.08 -11.75
CA ILE A 100 -6.30 -17.11 -10.97
C ILE A 100 -6.53 -18.39 -11.76
N ASP A 101 -5.65 -18.64 -12.72
CA ASP A 101 -5.33 -19.99 -13.16
C ASP A 101 -3.83 -20.16 -13.07
N SER A 102 -3.45 -20.94 -12.06
CA SER A 102 -2.19 -21.66 -11.98
C SER A 102 -2.08 -22.57 -13.19
N ASP A 103 -1.08 -22.29 -14.01
CA ASP A 103 -0.38 -23.17 -14.95
C ASP A 103 -0.11 -22.40 -16.25
N GLN A 104 0.76 -21.41 -16.16
CA GLN A 104 1.38 -20.84 -17.34
C GLN A 104 2.82 -20.50 -17.02
N ASP A 105 3.72 -21.05 -17.84
CA ASP A 105 5.14 -20.72 -17.90
C ASP A 105 5.30 -19.19 -17.91
N ASP A 106 5.46 -18.61 -16.73
CA ASP A 106 5.77 -17.20 -16.56
C ASP A 106 7.25 -17.04 -16.87
N ASN A 107 7.57 -17.04 -18.16
CA ASN A 107 8.74 -16.34 -18.66
C ASN A 107 8.45 -14.83 -18.55
N GLY A 108 8.14 -14.38 -17.32
CA GLY A 108 7.89 -13.02 -16.94
C GLY A 108 9.21 -12.29 -17.07
N ASN A 109 9.44 -11.69 -18.23
CA ASN A 109 10.62 -10.87 -18.48
C ASN A 109 10.68 -9.75 -17.44
N LYS A 110 11.43 -9.99 -16.35
CA LYS A 110 11.84 -8.94 -15.41
C LYS A 110 12.69 -7.96 -16.22
N GLU A 111 12.14 -6.79 -16.51
CA GLU A 111 12.92 -5.73 -17.14
C GLU A 111 13.88 -5.17 -16.09
N SER A 112 15.18 -5.39 -16.29
CA SER A 112 16.21 -4.71 -15.51
C SER A 112 16.53 -3.38 -16.19
N LEU A 113 16.34 -2.28 -15.47
CA LEU A 113 16.66 -0.93 -15.93
C LEU A 113 17.71 -0.32 -15.00
N THR A 114 18.83 0.13 -15.57
CA THR A 114 19.85 0.87 -14.83
C THR A 114 19.79 2.34 -15.20
N PHE A 115 19.63 3.20 -14.20
CA PHE A 115 19.74 4.65 -14.33
C PHE A 115 20.98 5.12 -13.60
N SER A 116 21.72 6.06 -14.18
CA SER A 116 22.86 6.67 -13.51
C SER A 116 22.92 8.18 -13.75
N THR A 117 23.47 8.89 -12.78
CA THR A 117 23.83 10.30 -12.93
C THR A 117 25.33 10.44 -12.73
N PRO A 118 26.04 11.09 -13.67
CA PRO A 118 27.49 11.21 -13.56
C PRO A 118 27.86 12.10 -12.37
N PHE A 119 28.96 11.73 -11.71
CA PHE A 119 29.65 12.55 -10.74
C PHE A 119 30.68 13.42 -11.45
N VAL A 120 30.71 14.72 -11.15
CA VAL A 120 31.81 15.61 -11.54
C VAL A 120 32.55 16.08 -10.30
N PRO A 121 33.87 16.34 -10.34
CA PRO A 121 34.64 16.69 -9.14
C PRO A 121 34.08 17.89 -8.36
N ALA A 122 33.48 18.86 -9.05
CA ALA A 122 32.80 20.00 -8.43
C ALA A 122 31.62 19.60 -7.54
N ASP A 123 31.02 18.43 -7.75
CA ASP A 123 29.91 17.91 -6.92
C ASP A 123 30.35 17.55 -5.51
N SER A 124 31.63 17.19 -5.29
CA SER A 124 32.14 16.84 -3.96
C SER A 124 32.02 17.98 -2.95
N ALA A 125 32.07 19.23 -3.42
CA ALA A 125 31.97 20.43 -2.58
C ALA A 125 30.51 20.89 -2.40
N LYS A 126 29.57 20.31 -3.15
CA LYS A 126 28.15 20.67 -3.12
C LYS A 126 27.38 19.77 -2.15
N LYS A 127 26.28 20.30 -1.62
CA LYS A 127 25.26 19.46 -0.97
C LYS A 127 24.43 18.78 -2.03
N THR A 128 24.07 17.52 -1.81
CA THR A 128 23.23 16.78 -2.75
C THR A 128 21.91 16.41 -2.09
N VAL A 129 20.82 16.96 -2.63
CA VAL A 129 19.45 16.63 -2.25
C VAL A 129 18.97 15.49 -3.15
N PHE A 130 18.68 14.34 -2.56
CA PHE A 130 18.17 13.18 -3.28
C PHE A 130 16.70 12.95 -2.92
N ASN A 131 15.81 13.18 -3.89
CA ASN A 131 14.38 13.00 -3.74
C ASN A 131 13.95 11.69 -4.42
N ILE A 132 13.44 10.76 -3.64
CA ILE A 132 12.97 9.44 -4.08
C ILE A 132 11.46 9.39 -3.91
N SER A 133 10.74 8.93 -4.94
CA SER A 133 9.30 8.67 -4.83
C SER A 133 8.85 7.43 -5.57
N GLY A 134 8.01 6.62 -4.92
CA GLY A 134 7.43 5.41 -5.51
C GLY A 134 6.34 4.82 -4.62
N GLY A 135 5.52 3.91 -5.15
CA GLY A 135 4.53 3.16 -4.37
C GLY A 135 4.60 1.68 -4.71
N GLY A 136 4.32 0.81 -3.74
CA GLY A 136 4.43 -0.64 -3.91
C GLY A 136 5.85 -1.10 -4.28
N THR A 137 6.88 -0.43 -3.76
CA THR A 137 8.28 -0.64 -4.16
C THR A 137 9.14 -0.93 -2.94
N SER A 138 10.05 -1.89 -3.05
CA SER A 138 11.14 -2.10 -2.09
C SER A 138 12.36 -1.31 -2.55
N PHE A 139 12.89 -0.48 -1.66
CA PHE A 139 14.10 0.31 -1.89
C PHE A 139 15.21 -0.19 -0.99
N SER A 140 16.32 -0.59 -1.59
CA SER A 140 17.56 -0.89 -0.88
C SER A 140 18.63 0.13 -1.27
N LEU A 141 19.49 0.47 -0.32
CA LEU A 141 20.71 1.23 -0.56
C LEU A 141 21.87 0.35 -0.11
N ASP A 142 22.52 -0.28 -1.09
CA ASP A 142 23.65 -1.18 -0.87
C ASP A 142 24.77 -0.85 -1.85
N GLY A 143 25.90 -0.40 -1.29
CA GLY A 143 27.12 -0.20 -2.04
C GLY A 143 27.38 1.22 -2.53
N GLU A 144 28.65 1.46 -2.79
CA GLU A 144 29.22 2.70 -3.30
C GLU A 144 29.23 2.73 -4.83
N THR A 145 29.27 3.93 -5.41
CA THR A 145 29.48 4.11 -6.84
C THR A 145 30.33 5.34 -7.14
N ASP A 146 31.10 5.26 -8.24
CA ASP A 146 31.85 6.40 -8.80
C ASP A 146 30.93 7.44 -9.45
N SER A 147 29.70 7.05 -9.80
CA SER A 147 28.65 7.96 -10.25
C SER A 147 28.04 8.69 -9.06
N LEU A 148 27.28 9.77 -9.29
CA LEU A 148 26.65 10.48 -8.17
C LEU A 148 25.57 9.61 -7.52
N VAL A 149 24.72 9.01 -8.35
CA VAL A 149 23.71 8.01 -7.98
C VAL A 149 23.58 7.01 -9.11
N VAL A 150 23.45 5.72 -8.77
CA VAL A 150 22.99 4.64 -9.65
C VAL A 150 21.72 4.03 -9.06
N ALA A 151 20.74 3.74 -9.90
CA ALA A 151 19.51 3.05 -9.52
C ALA A 151 19.30 1.85 -10.46
N ASN A 152 19.41 0.65 -9.92
CA ASN A 152 19.10 -0.59 -10.61
C ASN A 152 17.68 -1.00 -10.24
N VAL A 153 16.81 -1.03 -11.24
CA VAL A 153 15.39 -1.31 -11.07
C VAL A 153 15.10 -2.68 -11.67
N GLU A 154 14.66 -3.61 -10.83
CA GLU A 154 14.00 -4.83 -11.29
C GLU A 154 12.50 -4.54 -11.35
N LYS A 155 12.07 -4.13 -12.54
CA LYS A 155 10.72 -3.64 -12.76
C LYS A 155 9.80 -4.80 -13.10
N ARG A 156 8.68 -4.88 -12.37
CA ARG A 156 7.50 -5.66 -12.77
C ARG A 156 6.39 -4.76 -13.33
N SER A 157 6.26 -3.54 -12.80
CA SER A 157 5.23 -2.58 -13.25
C SER A 157 5.67 -1.11 -13.08
N GLY A 158 5.15 -0.23 -13.93
CA GLY A 158 5.39 1.22 -13.87
C GLY A 158 6.77 1.68 -14.37
N ASN A 159 6.84 2.92 -14.88
CA ASN A 159 8.08 3.44 -15.47
C ASN A 159 8.85 4.30 -14.48
N PHE A 160 10.17 4.21 -14.46
CA PHE A 160 11.02 5.02 -13.59
C PHE A 160 11.72 6.12 -14.39
N ILE A 161 12.02 7.23 -13.72
CA ILE A 161 12.93 8.23 -14.26
C ILE A 161 13.93 8.67 -13.20
N LEU A 162 15.13 9.01 -13.67
CA LEU A 162 16.18 9.65 -12.90
C LEU A 162 16.53 10.97 -13.58
N GLN A 163 16.55 12.06 -12.81
CA GLN A 163 16.87 13.40 -13.28
C GLN A 163 17.84 14.06 -12.30
N LYS A 164 18.79 14.84 -12.83
CA LYS A 164 19.71 15.68 -12.05
C LYS A 164 19.56 17.12 -12.49
N GLU A 165 19.37 18.00 -11.53
CA GLU A 165 19.46 19.44 -11.69
C GLU A 165 20.62 19.93 -10.82
N SER A 166 21.50 20.75 -11.38
CA SER A 166 22.65 21.29 -10.65
C SER A 166 22.57 22.80 -10.60
N SER A 167 22.78 23.36 -9.41
CA SER A 167 23.00 24.78 -9.16
C SER A 167 24.43 24.98 -8.65
N ASP A 168 24.82 26.22 -8.35
CA ASP A 168 26.19 26.57 -7.94
C ASP A 168 26.62 25.83 -6.65
N SER A 169 25.71 25.71 -5.67
CA SER A 169 26.02 25.14 -4.34
C SER A 169 25.32 23.81 -4.04
N VAL A 170 24.34 23.41 -4.86
CA VAL A 170 23.46 22.28 -4.57
C VAL A 170 23.20 21.46 -5.82
N ASN A 171 23.26 20.13 -5.68
CA ASN A 171 22.75 19.18 -6.65
C ASN A 171 21.39 18.66 -6.18
N THR A 172 20.41 18.61 -7.07
CA THR A 172 19.11 17.99 -6.83
C THR A 172 18.98 16.78 -7.74
N VAL A 173 18.91 15.59 -7.15
CA VAL A 173 18.65 14.34 -7.86
C VAL A 173 17.23 13.90 -7.57
N ILE A 174 16.47 13.59 -8.61
CA ILE A 174 15.07 13.13 -8.51
C ILE A 174 14.98 11.74 -9.13
N PHE A 175 14.68 10.75 -8.31
CA PHE A 175 14.32 9.41 -8.77
C PHE A 175 12.84 9.17 -8.49
N LYS A 176 12.03 8.96 -9.54
CA LYS A 176 10.59 8.77 -9.36
C LYS A 176 10.02 7.67 -10.23
N MET A 177 9.14 6.87 -9.63
CA MET A 177 8.19 6.03 -10.34
C MET A 177 7.09 6.95 -10.93
N LYS A 178 6.90 6.90 -12.24
CA LYS A 178 5.79 7.55 -12.93
C LYS A 178 4.50 6.81 -12.59
N GLU A 179 3.48 7.56 -12.19
CA GLU A 179 2.14 7.04 -11.97
C GLU A 179 1.63 6.33 -13.24
N LYS A 180 1.10 5.14 -13.07
CA LYS A 180 0.36 4.43 -14.10
C LYS A 180 -1.04 5.05 -14.15
N LYS A 181 -1.49 5.51 -15.32
CA LYS A 181 -2.91 5.85 -15.52
C LYS A 181 -3.68 4.53 -15.64
N GLY A 182 -4.26 4.04 -14.54
CA GLY A 182 -5.02 2.79 -14.51
C GLY A 182 -5.31 2.28 -13.09
N GLY A 183 -6.22 1.33 -12.97
CA GLY A 183 -6.65 0.72 -11.70
C GLY A 183 -5.53 -0.01 -10.95
N TRP A 184 -5.64 -0.06 -9.63
CA TRP A 184 -4.72 -0.76 -8.72
C TRP A 184 -4.88 -2.28 -8.89
N SER A 185 -4.00 -2.96 -9.63
CA SER A 185 -3.98 -4.43 -9.70
C SER A 185 -3.11 -5.01 -8.59
N ILE A 186 -3.67 -5.91 -7.78
CA ILE A 186 -2.93 -6.68 -6.75
C ILE A 186 -1.92 -7.67 -7.40
N ASN A 187 -2.12 -8.00 -8.68
CA ASN A 187 -1.26 -8.92 -9.44
C ASN A 187 -0.04 -8.26 -10.10
N ASP A 188 0.09 -6.92 -10.09
CA ASP A 188 1.18 -6.22 -10.81
C ASP A 188 2.58 -6.45 -10.19
N GLY A 189 2.66 -7.09 -9.02
CA GLY A 189 3.91 -7.36 -8.31
C GLY A 189 4.60 -6.09 -7.78
N GLY A 190 5.41 -6.25 -6.73
CA GLY A 190 6.25 -5.14 -6.24
C GLY A 190 7.43 -4.87 -7.16
N ASN A 191 7.88 -3.62 -7.22
CA ASN A 191 9.16 -3.27 -7.83
C ASN A 191 10.28 -3.40 -6.79
N ASN A 192 11.48 -3.78 -7.23
CA ASN A 192 12.67 -3.73 -6.40
C ASN A 192 13.67 -2.73 -6.99
N VAL A 193 14.14 -1.80 -6.17
CA VAL A 193 15.10 -0.76 -6.56
C VAL A 193 16.31 -0.87 -5.65
N ASN A 194 17.45 -1.20 -6.23
CA ASN A 194 18.75 -1.11 -5.56
C ASN A 194 19.43 0.21 -5.94
N LEU A 195 19.63 1.06 -4.95
CA LEU A 195 20.31 2.34 -5.06
C LEU A 195 21.77 2.20 -4.65
N GLN A 196 22.63 2.92 -5.34
CA GLN A 196 24.03 3.14 -4.97
C GLN A 196 24.31 4.63 -5.01
N MET A 197 25.08 5.12 -4.04
CA MET A 197 25.37 6.55 -3.89
C MET A 197 26.88 6.78 -3.80
N ASN A 198 27.32 7.96 -4.22
CA ASN A 198 28.69 8.40 -3.99
C ASN A 198 28.91 8.82 -2.53
N LYS A 199 30.07 8.50 -1.95
CA LYS A 199 30.40 8.86 -0.54
C LYS A 199 30.99 10.27 -0.38
N ALA A 200 31.42 10.92 -1.46
CA ALA A 200 32.11 12.21 -1.39
C ALA A 200 31.22 13.38 -0.91
N PRO A 201 30.02 13.61 -1.47
CA PRO A 201 29.19 14.78 -1.10
C PRO A 201 28.43 14.60 0.22
N GLU A 202 27.96 15.71 0.79
CA GLU A 202 27.00 15.73 1.90
C GLU A 202 25.57 15.52 1.37
N TRP A 203 24.81 14.61 1.97
CA TRP A 203 23.50 14.17 1.49
C TRP A 203 22.32 14.67 2.32
N ILE A 204 21.27 15.09 1.64
CA ILE A 204 19.91 15.26 2.16
C ILE A 204 18.99 14.32 1.39
N VAL A 205 18.52 13.26 2.01
CA VAL A 205 17.70 12.24 1.36
C VAL A 205 16.24 12.43 1.79
N ASN A 206 15.34 12.61 0.83
CA ASN A 206 13.90 12.69 1.05
C ASN A 206 13.20 11.57 0.30
N MET A 207 12.37 10.81 1.00
CA MET A 207 11.57 9.75 0.44
C MET A 207 10.09 10.04 0.61
N LYS A 208 9.33 9.89 -0.46
CA LYS A 208 7.86 9.91 -0.43
C LYS A 208 7.32 8.60 -0.98
N MET A 209 6.62 7.84 -0.16
CA MET A 209 6.16 6.50 -0.55
C MET A 209 4.72 6.21 -0.14
N GLY A 210 3.92 5.64 -1.04
CA GLY A 210 2.56 5.20 -0.69
C GLY A 210 2.59 4.01 0.27
N ALA A 211 3.10 2.88 -0.24
CA ALA A 211 3.40 1.70 0.56
C ALA A 211 4.67 1.01 0.07
N GLY A 212 5.39 0.31 0.94
CA GLY A 212 6.59 -0.43 0.54
C GLY A 212 7.60 -0.64 1.67
N GLU A 213 8.80 -1.02 1.28
CA GLU A 213 9.91 -1.33 2.19
C GLU A 213 11.10 -0.44 1.87
N VAL A 214 11.82 0.01 2.90
CA VAL A 214 13.06 0.77 2.76
C VAL A 214 14.12 0.16 3.66
N LYS A 215 15.22 -0.30 3.06
CA LYS A 215 16.38 -0.80 3.77
C LYS A 215 17.63 -0.03 3.38
N PHE A 216 18.01 0.96 4.17
CA PHE A 216 19.14 1.85 3.87
C PHE A 216 20.24 1.78 4.91
N ASP A 217 21.46 1.54 4.44
CA ASP A 217 22.66 1.67 5.25
C ASP A 217 23.40 2.98 4.92
N PHE A 218 23.30 3.95 5.83
CA PHE A 218 23.97 5.24 5.74
C PHE A 218 25.28 5.31 6.54
N SER A 219 25.79 4.19 7.07
CA SER A 219 26.98 4.16 7.94
C SER A 219 28.19 4.86 7.31
N ASP A 220 28.40 4.64 6.01
CA ASP A 220 29.54 5.16 5.25
C ASP A 220 29.25 6.46 4.48
N TYR A 221 28.11 7.10 4.73
CA TYR A 221 27.67 8.27 3.97
C TYR A 221 27.55 9.52 4.85
N LYS A 222 27.94 10.68 4.29
CA LYS A 222 27.79 11.99 4.96
C LYS A 222 26.35 12.48 4.90
N VAL A 223 25.43 11.79 5.56
CA VAL A 223 24.01 12.14 5.56
C VAL A 223 23.73 13.21 6.60
N ARG A 224 23.38 14.42 6.13
CA ARG A 224 22.95 15.52 7.00
C ARG A 224 21.50 15.37 7.43
N ARG A 225 20.66 14.84 6.54
CA ARG A 225 19.23 14.64 6.82
C ARG A 225 18.66 13.47 6.05
N PHE A 226 17.84 12.67 6.74
CA PHE A 226 16.96 11.68 6.14
C PHE A 226 15.50 12.03 6.49
N GLY A 227 14.67 12.21 5.46
CA GLY A 227 13.25 12.47 5.60
C GLY A 227 12.44 11.36 4.93
N PHE A 228 11.53 10.73 5.66
CA PHE A 228 10.60 9.76 5.13
C PHE A 228 9.16 10.25 5.35
N ASP A 229 8.33 10.19 4.31
CA ASP A 229 6.91 10.45 4.34
C ASP A 229 6.18 9.33 3.61
N GLY A 230 5.38 8.54 4.30
CA GLY A 230 4.64 7.49 3.63
C GLY A 230 3.42 6.90 4.32
N GLY A 231 2.57 6.24 3.56
CA GLY A 231 1.30 5.68 4.05
C GLY A 231 1.50 4.44 4.91
N ALA A 232 1.92 3.34 4.29
CA ALA A 232 2.11 2.04 4.93
C ALA A 232 3.50 1.44 4.63
N ALA A 233 4.44 1.41 5.58
CA ALA A 233 5.82 1.05 5.27
C ALA A 233 6.54 0.20 6.33
N SER A 234 7.54 -0.56 5.88
CA SER A 234 8.59 -1.11 6.76
C SER A 234 9.90 -0.37 6.48
N LEU A 235 10.53 0.16 7.52
CA LEU A 235 11.76 0.93 7.43
C LEU A 235 12.84 0.26 8.29
N ASP A 236 13.96 -0.09 7.68
CA ASP A 236 15.19 -0.50 8.37
C ASP A 236 16.33 0.44 7.93
N ILE A 237 16.65 1.40 8.80
CA ILE A 237 17.61 2.46 8.48
C ILE A 237 18.75 2.45 9.49
N ARG A 238 19.97 2.33 8.98
CA ARG A 238 21.20 2.47 9.77
C ARG A 238 21.84 3.82 9.50
N ILE A 239 22.06 4.61 10.55
CA ILE A 239 22.63 5.96 10.46
C ILE A 239 24.13 5.94 10.78
N GLY A 240 24.93 6.68 10.02
CA GLY A 240 26.35 6.91 10.27
C GLY A 240 26.64 8.18 11.09
N ASP A 241 27.89 8.36 11.49
CA ASP A 241 28.35 9.52 12.28
C ASP A 241 29.31 10.44 11.48
N LEU A 242 29.26 10.42 10.15
CA LEU A 242 30.22 11.17 9.31
C LEU A 242 29.98 12.69 9.26
N VAL A 243 28.93 13.19 9.92
CA VAL A 243 28.62 14.63 10.04
C VAL A 243 28.35 15.03 11.49
N PRO A 244 28.55 16.31 11.88
CA PRO A 244 28.36 16.75 13.26
C PRO A 244 26.93 16.61 13.78
N VAL A 245 25.93 16.79 12.91
CA VAL A 245 24.52 16.58 13.28
C VAL A 245 23.78 15.94 12.11
N THR A 246 23.01 14.90 12.40
CA THR A 246 22.14 14.20 11.46
C THR A 246 20.69 14.31 11.91
N ASP A 247 19.84 14.85 11.06
CA ASP A 247 18.40 14.97 11.31
C ASP A 247 17.64 13.81 10.63
N VAL A 248 16.88 13.04 11.41
CA VAL A 248 16.05 11.93 10.92
C VAL A 248 14.59 12.27 11.20
N VAL A 249 13.77 12.37 10.16
CA VAL A 249 12.34 12.68 10.29
C VAL A 249 11.54 11.59 9.58
N VAL A 250 10.74 10.85 10.35
CA VAL A 250 9.89 9.78 9.82
C VAL A 250 8.43 10.16 10.07
N LYS A 251 7.66 10.29 9.00
CA LYS A 251 6.22 10.52 9.00
C LYS A 251 5.52 9.34 8.37
N THR A 252 4.60 8.71 9.09
CA THR A 252 3.89 7.55 8.55
C THR A 252 2.48 7.35 9.08
N GLY A 253 1.59 6.80 8.25
CA GLY A 253 0.26 6.38 8.70
C GLY A 253 0.34 5.12 9.55
N VAL A 254 0.88 4.05 8.94
CA VAL A 254 1.07 2.72 9.54
C VAL A 254 2.46 2.19 9.19
N ALA A 255 3.30 1.89 10.17
CA ALA A 255 4.62 1.37 9.86
C ALA A 255 5.25 0.53 10.96
N ASP A 256 6.20 -0.31 10.55
CA ASP A 256 7.25 -0.82 11.42
C ASP A 256 8.54 -0.06 11.08
N VAL A 257 9.09 0.65 12.06
CA VAL A 257 10.24 1.54 11.88
C VAL A 257 11.35 1.12 12.81
N LYS A 258 12.42 0.60 12.22
CA LYS A 258 13.66 0.24 12.88
C LYS A 258 14.76 1.21 12.48
N LEU A 259 15.28 1.93 13.46
CA LEU A 259 16.42 2.83 13.29
C LEU A 259 17.58 2.35 14.14
N THR A 260 18.77 2.30 13.54
CA THR A 260 20.00 1.90 14.24
C THR A 260 21.00 3.06 14.20
N VAL A 261 21.44 3.54 15.37
CA VAL A 261 22.33 4.71 15.49
C VAL A 261 23.67 4.37 16.17
N PRO A 262 24.77 5.07 15.87
CA PRO A 262 26.08 4.77 16.44
C PRO A 262 26.14 5.09 17.94
N GLU A 263 26.76 4.23 18.76
CA GLU A 263 26.98 4.48 20.19
C GLU A 263 27.83 5.72 20.46
N ALA A 264 28.79 6.03 19.57
CA ALA A 264 29.64 7.22 19.67
C ALA A 264 28.83 8.53 19.56
N SER A 265 27.70 8.51 18.87
CA SER A 265 26.84 9.69 18.68
C SER A 265 25.88 9.88 19.86
N GLY A 266 25.69 11.14 20.25
CA GLY A 266 24.61 11.52 21.15
C GLY A 266 23.29 11.51 20.39
N CYS A 267 22.28 10.75 20.84
CA CYS A 267 20.99 10.67 20.15
C CYS A 267 19.85 11.25 20.99
N ARG A 268 18.95 12.01 20.33
CA ARG A 268 17.68 12.48 20.89
C ARG A 268 16.53 12.03 19.99
N ILE A 269 15.49 11.47 20.61
CA ILE A 269 14.26 11.04 19.93
C ILE A 269 13.11 11.90 20.42
N SER A 270 12.33 12.44 19.49
CA SER A 270 11.05 13.08 19.75
C SER A 270 9.93 12.29 19.07
N THR A 271 8.89 11.94 19.82
CA THR A 271 7.74 11.17 19.30
C THR A 271 6.47 11.98 19.31
N LYS A 272 5.78 12.04 18.16
CA LYS A 272 4.44 12.60 17.97
C LYS A 272 3.52 11.50 17.47
N THR A 273 3.09 10.63 18.36
CA THR A 273 2.41 9.39 17.99
C THR A 273 1.13 9.23 18.77
N GLY A 274 0.10 8.67 18.14
CA GLY A 274 -1.14 8.27 18.82
C GLY A 274 -0.97 6.92 19.53
N LEU A 275 -1.59 5.88 18.97
CA LEU A 275 -1.46 4.49 19.44
C LEU A 275 -0.23 3.86 18.79
N SER A 276 0.92 3.90 19.45
CA SER A 276 2.17 3.34 18.89
C SER A 276 3.02 2.67 19.96
N ALA A 277 3.61 1.53 19.61
CA ALA A 277 4.61 0.86 20.43
C ALA A 277 5.96 1.57 20.27
N LYS A 278 6.74 1.62 21.34
CA LYS A 278 8.04 2.31 21.40
C LYS A 278 9.03 1.43 22.16
N ASP A 279 10.12 1.08 21.51
CA ASP A 279 11.24 0.37 22.12
C ASP A 279 12.55 1.10 21.84
N PHE A 280 13.09 1.76 22.87
CA PHE A 280 14.29 2.61 22.78
C PHE A 280 15.34 2.17 23.81
N PRO A 281 15.97 1.01 23.63
CA PRO A 281 16.99 0.51 24.55
C PRO A 281 18.19 1.47 24.65
N GLY A 282 18.64 1.73 25.87
CA GLY A 282 19.77 2.64 26.12
C GLY A 282 19.42 4.13 26.06
N PHE A 283 18.14 4.48 25.92
CA PHE A 283 17.65 5.86 25.99
C PHE A 283 17.02 6.17 27.35
N ILE A 284 17.34 7.34 27.87
CA ILE A 284 16.79 7.91 29.09
C ILE A 284 15.59 8.79 28.70
N LYS A 285 14.43 8.53 29.29
CA LYS A 285 13.24 9.34 29.07
C LYS A 285 13.39 10.69 29.77
N ILE A 286 13.34 11.79 29.01
CA ILE A 286 13.44 13.16 29.52
C ILE A 286 12.05 13.70 29.86
N ASN A 287 11.08 13.45 28.99
CA ASN A 287 9.66 13.79 29.22
C ASN A 287 8.76 12.83 28.44
N ASN A 288 7.44 13.07 28.42
CA ASN A 288 6.48 12.17 27.79
C ASN A 288 6.79 11.83 26.33
N ASN A 289 7.41 12.74 25.59
CA ASN A 289 7.63 12.64 24.15
C ASN A 289 9.10 12.79 23.74
N SER A 290 10.04 12.77 24.68
CA SER A 290 11.46 13.03 24.43
C SER A 290 12.36 12.06 25.17
N TYR A 291 13.33 11.48 24.46
CA TYR A 291 14.29 10.50 24.96
C TYR A 291 15.69 10.88 24.51
N GLU A 292 16.70 10.61 25.33
CA GLU A 292 18.10 10.94 25.05
C GLU A 292 19.05 9.86 25.51
N THR A 293 20.14 9.65 24.78
CA THR A 293 21.27 8.84 25.23
C THR A 293 22.05 9.54 26.35
N SER A 294 22.70 8.80 27.24
CA SER A 294 23.51 9.36 28.33
C SER A 294 24.63 10.32 27.85
N ASN A 295 25.17 10.10 26.65
CA ASN A 295 26.21 10.94 26.03
C ASN A 295 25.66 12.10 25.17
N TYR A 296 24.34 12.39 25.17
CA TYR A 296 23.77 13.39 24.26
C TYR A 296 24.37 14.80 24.43
N SER A 297 24.56 15.24 25.67
CA SER A 297 25.09 16.58 25.96
C SER A 297 26.59 16.70 25.70
N SER A 298 27.36 15.64 25.96
CA SER A 298 28.82 15.63 25.85
C SER A 298 29.35 15.22 24.47
N SER A 299 28.54 14.54 23.65
CA SER A 299 28.97 14.09 22.33
C SER A 299 29.07 15.25 21.34
N ALA A 300 30.18 15.28 20.60
CA ALA A 300 30.42 16.24 19.52
C ALA A 300 29.53 15.98 18.29
N LYS A 301 29.07 14.74 18.12
CA LYS A 301 28.21 14.31 17.01
C LYS A 301 26.83 13.95 17.52
N LYS A 302 25.79 14.43 16.84
CA LYS A 302 24.41 14.25 17.31
C LYS A 302 23.48 13.69 16.25
N VAL A 303 22.59 12.79 16.65
CA VAL A 303 21.49 12.29 15.81
C VAL A 303 20.18 12.75 16.43
N ILE A 304 19.40 13.53 15.70
CA ILE A 304 18.12 14.08 16.14
C ILE A 304 17.02 13.38 15.36
N ILE A 305 16.21 12.58 16.05
CA ILE A 305 15.16 11.75 15.45
C ILE A 305 13.79 12.33 15.81
N VAL A 306 12.94 12.52 14.81
CA VAL A 306 11.53 12.90 14.97
C VAL A 306 10.67 11.81 14.34
N LEU A 307 9.87 11.15 15.17
CA LEU A 307 8.98 10.07 14.77
C LEU A 307 7.53 10.57 14.88
N ASP A 308 6.82 10.59 13.77
CA ASP A 308 5.43 11.03 13.66
C ASP A 308 4.63 9.91 13.01
N GLY A 309 3.71 9.32 13.75
CA GLY A 309 2.95 8.20 13.22
C GLY A 309 1.62 7.92 13.89
N GLY A 310 0.69 7.36 13.09
CA GLY A 310 -0.65 6.99 13.52
C GLY A 310 -0.66 5.69 14.34
N LEU A 311 -0.55 4.56 13.63
CA LEU A 311 -0.52 3.21 14.19
C LEU A 311 0.81 2.55 13.80
N SER A 312 1.82 2.64 14.64
CA SER A 312 3.18 2.20 14.24
C SER A 312 3.95 1.57 15.38
N ASN A 313 4.93 0.74 15.02
CA ASN A 313 5.96 0.27 15.93
C ASN A 313 7.25 1.05 15.65
N PHE A 314 7.83 1.64 16.70
CA PHE A 314 9.08 2.39 16.61
C PHE A 314 10.14 1.73 17.48
N GLU A 315 11.15 1.17 16.83
CA GLU A 315 12.35 0.63 17.46
C GLU A 315 13.54 1.54 17.12
N VAL A 316 14.25 2.00 18.15
CA VAL A 316 15.52 2.72 17.96
C VAL A 316 16.59 2.08 18.83
N SER A 317 17.54 1.43 18.19
CA SER A 317 18.65 0.73 18.83
C SER A 317 20.00 1.39 18.53
N ARG A 318 21.02 0.98 19.28
CA ARG A 318 22.39 1.49 19.16
C ARG A 318 23.34 0.38 18.72
N TYR A 319 24.42 0.74 18.03
CA TYR A 319 25.46 -0.17 17.55
C TYR A 319 26.87 0.37 17.73
#